data_AF-A0A967JF87-F1
#
_entry.id   AF-A0A967JF87-F1
#
_cell.length_a   1.000
_cell.length_b   1.000
_cell.length_c   1.000
_cell.angle_alpha   90.00
_cell.angle_beta   90.00
_cell.angle_gamma   90.00
#
_symmetry.space_group_name_H-M   'P 1'
#
loop_
_entity.id
_entity.type
_entity.pdbx_description
1 polymer ?
#
loop_
_entity_poly.entity_id
_entity_poly.type
_entity_poly.pdbx_seq_one_letter_code
_entity_poly.pdbx_strand_id
1 'polypeptide(L)' 'MTAELITIKWREIPAQVTARDGRRKVSIQLSDRFQVAIDRAAIRAN' A
#
# COMPACT_ATOMS: atom_id res chain seq x y z
N MET A 1 20.73 13.07 0.28
CA MET A 1 19.96 11.94 -0.27
C MET A 1 18.60 11.99 0.40
N THR A 2 17.52 12.22 -0.36
CA THR A 2 16.17 12.36 0.18
C THR A 2 15.49 10.98 0.24
N ALA A 3 14.87 10.66 1.37
CA ALA A 3 14.07 9.45 1.49
C ALA A 3 12.79 9.58 0.64
N GLU A 4 12.47 8.52 -0.11
CA GLU A 4 11.29 8.42 -0.97
C GLU A 4 10.29 7.44 -0.34
N LEU A 5 9.05 7.86 -0.17
CA LEU A 5 7.96 7.03 0.35
C LEU A 5 6.90 6.83 -0.74
N ILE A 6 6.71 5.57 -1.14
CA ILE A 6 5.77 5.17 -2.18
C ILE A 6 4.64 4.40 -1.49
N THR A 7 3.43 4.93 -1.54
CA THR A 7 2.23 4.26 -1.02
C THR A 7 1.39 3.75 -2.17
N ILE A 8 1.23 2.43 -2.27
CA ILE A 8 0.34 1.77 -3.22
C ILE A 8 -1.04 1.72 -2.59
N LYS A 9 -2.02 2.38 -3.21
CA LYS A 9 -3.41 2.38 -2.79
C LYS A 9 -4.35 2.02 -3.93
N TRP A 10 -5.45 1.34 -3.60
CA TRP A 10 -6.56 1.09 -4.51
C TRP A 10 -7.74 1.96 -4.09
N ARG A 11 -8.17 2.85 -4.99
CA ARG A 11 -9.09 3.95 -4.68
C ARG A 11 -8.54 4.72 -3.47
N GLU A 12 -9.18 4.55 -2.30
CA GLU A 12 -8.85 5.22 -1.05
C GLU A 12 -8.29 4.27 0.02
N ILE A 13 -8.03 3.00 -0.32
CA ILE A 13 -7.56 1.99 0.63
C ILE A 13 -6.10 1.65 0.32
N PRO A 14 -5.16 1.87 1.26
CA PRO A 14 -3.76 1.54 1.04
C PRO A 14 -3.55 0.02 1.12
N ALA A 15 -2.74 -0.51 0.22
CA ALA A 15 -2.39 -1.94 0.15
C ALA A 15 -0.96 -2.19 0.66
N GLN A 16 -0.01 -1.35 0.24
CA GLN A 16 1.40 -1.55 0.53
C GLN A 16 2.13 -0.22 0.62
N VAL A 17 3.10 -0.12 1.53
CA VAL A 17 4.00 1.03 1.65
C VAL A 17 5.42 0.58 1.33
N THR A 18 6.12 1.35 0.51
CA THR A 18 7.51 1.12 0.15
C THR A 18 8.33 2.36 0.46
N ALA A 19 9.27 2.25 1.39
CA ALA A 19 10.23 3.29 1.71
C ALA A 19 11.56 2.99 1.02
N ARG A 20 12.17 4.01 0.42
CA ARG A 20 13.51 3.96 -0.16
C ARG A 20 14.34 5.06 0.48
N ASP A 21 15.45 4.67 1.09
CA ASP A 21 16.43 5.58 1.66
C ASP A 21 17.83 5.21 1.15
N GLY A 22 18.25 5.92 0.11
CA GLY A 22 19.50 5.66 -0.60
C GLY A 22 19.57 4.24 -1.16
N ARG A 23 20.37 3.37 -0.52
CA ARG A 23 20.53 1.96 -0.90
C ARG A 23 19.58 1.02 -0.16
N ARG A 24 18.86 1.51 0.86
CA ARG A 24 17.92 0.70 1.64
C ARG A 24 16.54 0.82 1.03
N LYS A 25 15.91 -0.32 0.76
CA LYS A 25 14.51 -0.40 0.32
C LYS A 25 13.77 -1.33 1.28
N VAL A 26 12.66 -0.85 1.81
CA VAL A 26 11.77 -1.61 2.68
C VAL A 26 10.37 -1.54 2.10
N SER A 27 9.76 -2.70 1.87
CA SER A 27 8.38 -2.82 1.41
C SER A 27 7.59 -3.61 2.44
N ILE A 28 6.52 -3.02 2.95
CA ILE A 28 5.65 -3.61 3.97
C ILE A 28 4.23 -3.64 3.41
N GLN A 29 3.67 -4.84 3.33
CA GLN A 29 2.25 -5.02 3.08
C GLN A 29 1.47 -4.63 4.35
N LEU A 30 0.37 -3.93 4.16
CA LEU A 30 -0.47 -3.56 5.29
C LEU A 30 -1.26 -4.77 5.78
N SER A 31 -1.71 -4.71 7.04
CA SER A 31 -2.42 -5.82 7.69
C SER A 31 -3.66 -6.25 6.91
N ASP A 32 -4.05 -7.51 7.06
CA ASP A 32 -5.17 -8.18 6.35
C ASP A 32 -6.48 -7.37 6.31
N ARG A 33 -6.76 -6.55 7.33
CA ARG A 33 -7.92 -5.64 7.35
C ARG A 33 -8.00 -4.73 6.11
N PHE A 34 -6.85 -4.32 5.57
CA PHE A 34 -6.78 -3.48 4.38
C PHE A 34 -7.08 -4.29 3.13
N GLN A 35 -6.59 -5.53 3.06
CA GLN A 35 -6.92 -6.45 1.97
C GLN A 35 -8.43 -6.74 1.94
N VAL A 36 -9.02 -7.05 3.10
CA VAL A 36 -10.48 -7.26 3.21
C VAL A 36 -11.28 -6.02 2.78
N ALA A 37 -10.79 -4.83 3.09
CA ALA A 37 -11.43 -3.59 2.66
C ALA A 37 -11.33 -3.38 1.13
N ILE A 38 -10.17 -3.68 0.53
CA ILE A 38 -9.98 -3.67 -0.93
C ILE A 38 -10.94 -4.66 -1.59
N ASP A 39 -10.99 -5.89 -1.09
CA ASP A 39 -11.84 -6.96 -1.65
C ASP A 39 -13.32 -6.56 -1.58
N ARG A 40 -13.80 -6.04 -0.44
CA ARG A 40 -15.18 -5.53 -0.29
C ARG A 40 -15.51 -4.38 -1.23
N ALA A 41 -14.54 -3.50 -1.49
CA ALA A 41 -14.72 -2.37 -2.37
C ALA A 41 -14.63 -2.77 -3.85
N ALA A 42 -13.86 -3.81 -4.18
CA ALA A 42 -13.81 -4.43 -5.50
C ALA A 42 -15.13 -5.14 -5.84
N ILE A 43 -15.73 -5.85 -4.87
CA ILE A 43 -17.04 -6.51 -5.05
C ILE A 43 -18.15 -5.49 -5.35
N ARG A 44 -18.13 -4.30 -4.73
CA ARG A 44 -19.14 -3.24 -4.96
C ARG A 44 -18.95 -2.45 -6.26
N ALA A 45 -17.78 -2.55 -6.89
CA ALA A 45 -17.45 -1.78 -8.08
C ALA A 45 -17.91 -2.47 -9.38
N ASN A 46 -18.50 -3.66 -9.28
CA ASN A 46 -19.01 -4.47 -10.38
C ASN A 46 -20.54 -4.54 -10.31
#